data_AF-A0A5F2HY18-F1
#
_entry.id   AF-A0A5F2HY18-F1
#
_cell.length_a   1.000
_cell.length_b   1.000
_cell.length_c   1.000
_cell.angle_alpha   90.00
_cell.angle_beta   90.00
_cell.angle_gamma   90.00
#
_symmetry.space_group_name_H-M   'P 1'
#
loop_
_entity.id
_entity.type
_entity.pdbx_description
1 polymer ?
#
loop_
_entity_poly.entity_id
_entity_poly.type
_entity_poly.pdbx_seq_one_letter_code
_entity_poly.pdbx_strand_id
1 'polypeptide(L)'
;SIRRGWLEKRKRDGRGSDEFVALPWDEALDIAATEIDRVRREYGNKAIFGGSYGWSSAGRFHHAQSQAHRFLNSIGGYVASFGSYSTGCAQSIMPHVFGVNFLQLLYEHQ
;
A
#
# COMPACT_ATOMS: atom_id res chain seq x y z
N SER A 1 14.35 -9.73 6.43
CA SER A 1 15.19 -9.13 7.49
C SER A 1 14.44 -7.99 8.14
N ILE A 2 14.74 -7.68 9.40
CA ILE A 2 14.14 -6.58 10.15
C ILE A 2 15.26 -5.69 10.67
N ARG A 3 15.01 -4.39 10.74
CA ARG A 3 15.98 -3.40 11.21
C ARG A 3 16.29 -3.62 12.71
N ARG A 4 17.57 -3.74 13.07
CA ARG A 4 18.01 -4.12 14.43
C ARG A 4 17.45 -3.20 15.51
N GLY A 5 17.56 -1.88 15.32
CA GLY A 5 17.06 -0.91 16.30
C GLY A 5 15.55 -1.01 16.55
N TRP A 6 14.76 -1.39 15.52
CA TRP A 6 13.33 -1.65 15.70
C TRP A 6 13.07 -2.96 16.43
N LEU A 7 13.84 -4.01 16.12
CA LEU A 7 13.70 -5.32 16.74
C LEU A 7 14.03 -5.30 18.25
N GLU A 8 14.97 -4.46 18.67
CA GLU A 8 15.36 -4.34 20.07
C GLU A 8 14.48 -3.37 20.86
N LYS A 9 14.11 -2.22 20.27
CA LYS A 9 13.54 -1.09 21.02
C LYS A 9 12.16 -0.64 20.55
N ARG A 10 11.64 -1.21 19.45
CA ARG A 10 10.39 -0.80 18.77
C ARG A 10 10.34 0.70 18.42
N LYS A 11 11.49 1.34 18.23
CA LYS A 11 11.61 2.77 17.88
C LYS A 11 11.58 3.00 16.37
N ARG A 12 11.12 4.18 15.94
CA ARG A 12 10.95 4.54 14.50
C ARG A 12 12.20 5.16 13.87
N ASP A 13 13.19 5.54 14.67
CA ASP A 13 14.47 6.15 14.27
C ASP A 13 15.33 5.23 13.40
N GLY A 14 16.39 5.75 12.75
CA GLY A 14 17.37 4.94 12.01
C GLY A 14 16.90 4.33 10.66
N ARG A 15 15.72 4.72 10.15
CA ARG A 15 15.28 4.31 8.81
C ARG A 15 16.27 4.81 7.74
N GLY A 16 16.79 3.90 6.93
CA GLY A 16 17.72 4.20 5.83
C GLY A 16 19.21 4.08 6.19
N SER A 17 19.57 3.91 7.46
CA SER A 17 20.98 3.85 7.91
C SER A 17 21.31 2.74 8.90
N ASP A 18 20.31 2.11 9.52
CA ASP A 18 20.50 1.07 10.53
C ASP A 18 20.76 -0.33 9.91
N GLU A 19 21.35 -1.22 10.69
CA GLU A 19 21.64 -2.59 10.30
C GLU A 19 20.36 -3.44 10.22
N PHE A 20 20.36 -4.43 9.33
CA PHE A 20 19.27 -5.39 9.17
C PHE A 20 19.69 -6.77 9.65
N VAL A 21 18.80 -7.42 10.40
CA VAL A 21 18.97 -8.76 10.93
C VAL A 21 18.08 -9.72 10.15
N ALA A 22 18.66 -10.81 9.64
CA ALA A 22 17.89 -11.90 9.04
C ALA A 22 17.21 -12.71 10.15
N LEU A 23 15.96 -13.11 9.92
CA LEU A 23 15.16 -13.89 10.86
C LEU A 23 14.57 -15.09 10.10
N PRO A 24 14.23 -16.18 10.81
CA PRO A 24 13.34 -17.21 10.28
C PRO A 24 12.02 -16.60 9.80
N TRP A 25 11.40 -17.23 8.80
CA TRP A 25 10.16 -16.74 8.23
C TRP A 25 9.01 -16.69 9.23
N ASP A 26 8.89 -17.71 10.08
CA ASP A 26 7.82 -17.78 11.08
C ASP A 26 7.88 -16.58 12.03
N GLU A 27 9.08 -16.23 12.52
CA GLU A 27 9.28 -15.07 13.39
C GLU A 27 8.96 -13.75 12.67
N ALA A 28 9.37 -13.61 11.41
CA ALA A 28 9.07 -12.41 10.62
C ALA A 28 7.57 -12.24 10.38
N LEU A 29 6.85 -13.35 10.14
CA LEU A 29 5.41 -13.36 9.93
C LEU A 29 4.65 -13.06 11.23
N ASP A 30 5.06 -13.65 12.36
CA ASP A 30 4.45 -13.40 13.67
C ASP A 30 4.59 -11.93 14.09
N ILE A 31 5.77 -11.34 13.85
CA ILE A 31 6.01 -9.92 14.11
C ILE A 31 5.09 -9.04 13.25
N ALA A 32 4.97 -9.34 11.95
CA ALA A 32 4.11 -8.59 11.04
C ALA A 32 2.63 -8.71 11.44
N ALA A 33 2.16 -9.92 11.73
CA ALA A 33 0.80 -10.18 12.17
C ALA A 33 0.47 -9.44 13.48
N THR A 34 1.39 -9.49 14.46
CA THR A 34 1.24 -8.81 15.76
C THR A 34 1.11 -7.30 15.59
N GLU A 35 1.95 -6.67 14.78
CA GLU A 35 1.88 -5.21 14.59
C GLU A 35 0.65 -4.79 13.79
N ILE A 36 0.25 -5.58 12.77
CA ILE A 36 -0.98 -5.32 12.02
C ILE A 36 -2.20 -5.41 12.94
N ASP A 37 -2.27 -6.45 13.79
CA ASP A 37 -3.37 -6.61 14.75
C ASP A 37 -3.36 -5.52 15.81
N ARG A 38 -2.18 -5.14 16.34
CA ARG A 38 -2.05 -4.04 17.30
C ARG A 38 -2.59 -2.73 16.70
N VAL A 39 -2.18 -2.37 15.49
CA VAL A 39 -2.65 -1.15 14.82
C VAL A 39 -4.16 -1.21 14.58
N ARG A 40 -4.66 -2.36 14.11
CA ARG A 40 -6.09 -2.58 13.89
C ARG A 40 -6.90 -2.40 15.18
N ARG A 41 -6.44 -2.96 16.30
CA ARG A 41 -7.15 -2.94 17.59
C ARG A 41 -7.07 -1.60 18.31
N GLU A 42 -5.90 -0.95 18.28
CA GLU A 42 -5.68 0.31 19.01
C GLU A 42 -6.18 1.55 18.25
N TYR A 43 -6.10 1.55 16.91
CA TYR A 43 -6.38 2.75 16.10
C TYR A 43 -7.45 2.52 15.02
N GLY A 44 -7.93 1.29 14.85
CA GLY A 44 -8.87 0.90 13.81
C GLY A 44 -8.23 0.78 12.41
N ASN A 45 -8.95 0.13 11.50
CA ASN A 45 -8.49 -0.09 10.12
C ASN A 45 -8.21 1.20 9.32
N LYS A 46 -8.76 2.36 9.74
CA LYS A 46 -8.45 3.66 9.14
C LYS A 46 -7.00 4.10 9.35
N ALA A 47 -6.28 3.50 10.30
CA ALA A 47 -4.85 3.74 10.52
C ALA A 47 -3.95 2.90 9.61
N ILE A 48 -4.52 1.97 8.84
CA ILE A 48 -3.76 1.10 7.92
C ILE A 48 -3.90 1.68 6.51
N PHE A 49 -2.79 2.16 5.95
CA PHE A 49 -2.72 2.57 4.55
C PHE A 49 -2.33 1.38 3.67
N GLY A 50 -3.18 1.02 2.73
CA GLY A 50 -3.00 -0.15 1.86
C GLY A 50 -3.09 0.17 0.36
N GLY A 51 -3.04 1.45 -0.03
CA GLY A 51 -3.13 1.85 -1.44
C GLY A 51 -2.02 1.24 -2.32
N SER A 52 -0.81 1.12 -1.76
CA SER A 52 0.33 0.42 -2.36
C SER A 52 0.51 0.67 -3.87
N TYR A 53 0.41 1.93 -4.30
CA TYR A 53 0.55 2.29 -5.70
C TYR A 53 1.95 1.96 -6.22
N GLY A 54 2.03 1.29 -7.37
CA GLY A 54 3.29 0.97 -8.01
C GLY A 54 3.10 0.04 -9.21
N TRP A 55 4.12 -0.05 -10.05
CA TRP A 55 4.16 -1.04 -11.12
C TRP A 55 4.35 -2.44 -10.52
N SER A 56 3.42 -3.35 -10.83
CA SER A 56 3.56 -4.78 -10.54
C SER A 56 3.93 -5.54 -11.82
N SER A 57 4.15 -6.85 -11.71
CA SER A 57 4.33 -7.71 -12.87
C SER A 57 2.99 -8.09 -13.49
N ALA A 58 2.97 -8.33 -14.80
CA ALA A 58 1.80 -8.85 -15.48
C ALA A 58 1.42 -10.25 -14.93
N GLY A 59 0.12 -10.50 -14.77
CA GLY A 59 -0.39 -11.78 -14.31
C GLY A 59 -1.66 -11.60 -13.47
N ARG A 60 -2.61 -12.54 -13.57
CA ARG A 60 -3.89 -12.43 -12.86
C ARG A 60 -3.83 -12.95 -11.42
N PHE A 61 -3.10 -14.04 -11.20
CA PHE A 61 -3.01 -14.70 -9.90
C PHE A 61 -1.94 -14.05 -9.00
N HIS A 62 -0.71 -13.91 -9.52
CA HIS A 62 0.41 -13.28 -8.79
C HIS A 62 0.38 -11.74 -8.84
N HIS A 63 -0.81 -11.14 -9.05
CA HIS A 63 -0.98 -9.68 -8.99
C HIS A 63 -0.84 -9.20 -7.55
N ALA A 64 0.34 -8.70 -7.17
CA ALA A 64 0.70 -8.42 -5.79
C ALA A 64 -0.28 -7.46 -5.09
N GLN A 65 -0.71 -6.40 -5.78
CA GLN A 65 -1.65 -5.43 -5.22
C GLN A 65 -3.03 -6.07 -4.93
N SER A 66 -3.52 -6.94 -5.80
CA SER A 66 -4.79 -7.65 -5.56
C SER A 66 -4.69 -8.57 -4.33
N GLN A 67 -3.56 -9.24 -4.14
CA GLN A 67 -3.34 -10.12 -2.99
C GLN A 67 -3.25 -9.33 -1.69
N ALA A 68 -2.52 -8.20 -1.69
CA ALA A 68 -2.46 -7.29 -0.54
C ALA A 68 -3.84 -6.73 -0.18
N HIS A 69 -4.61 -6.28 -1.19
CA HIS A 69 -5.97 -5.77 -0.99
C HIS A 69 -6.91 -6.86 -0.44
N ARG A 70 -6.82 -8.09 -0.96
CA ARG A 70 -7.60 -9.23 -0.47
C ARG A 70 -7.29 -9.52 1.00
N PHE A 71 -6.02 -9.57 1.36
CA PHE A 71 -5.57 -9.78 2.74
C PHE A 71 -6.06 -8.67 3.69
N LEU A 72 -5.87 -7.40 3.34
CA LEU A 72 -6.30 -6.30 4.19
C LEU A 72 -7.83 -6.25 4.35
N ASN A 73 -8.58 -6.57 3.28
CA ASN A 73 -10.04 -6.67 3.37
C ASN A 73 -10.50 -7.83 4.28
N SER A 74 -9.78 -8.95 4.33
CA SER A 74 -10.14 -10.07 5.23
C SER A 74 -9.94 -9.75 6.71
N ILE A 75 -9.24 -8.67 7.05
CA ILE A 75 -9.01 -8.23 8.44
C ILE A 75 -9.72 -6.90 8.78
N GLY A 76 -10.73 -6.51 8.00
CA GLY A 76 -11.60 -5.35 8.31
C GLY A 76 -11.39 -4.13 7.41
N GLY A 77 -10.57 -4.25 6.36
CA GLY A 77 -10.35 -3.18 5.38
C GLY A 77 -9.17 -2.27 5.73
N TYR A 78 -9.02 -1.18 4.98
CA TYR A 78 -7.88 -0.27 5.02
C TYR A 78 -8.21 1.05 4.30
N VAL A 79 -7.33 2.06 4.42
CA VAL A 79 -7.38 3.28 3.62
C VAL A 79 -6.76 3.01 2.24
N ALA A 80 -7.60 3.02 1.21
CA ALA A 80 -7.20 2.86 -0.19
C ALA A 80 -6.73 4.18 -0.82
N SER A 81 -6.01 4.06 -1.93
CA SER A 81 -5.70 5.18 -2.83
C SER A 81 -6.60 5.15 -4.06
N PHE A 82 -6.95 6.32 -4.57
CA PHE A 82 -7.71 6.46 -5.81
C PHE A 82 -6.81 7.01 -6.93
N GLY A 83 -6.99 6.47 -8.14
CA GLY A 83 -6.23 6.87 -9.31
C GLY A 83 -4.77 6.39 -9.31
N SER A 84 -4.01 6.90 -10.28
CA SER A 84 -2.59 6.70 -10.47
C SER A 84 -1.89 8.05 -10.65
N TYR A 85 -0.56 8.06 -10.56
CA TYR A 85 0.20 9.27 -10.92
C TYR A 85 -0.10 9.69 -12.37
N SER A 86 -0.20 8.72 -13.29
CA SER A 86 -0.49 9.01 -14.70
C SER A 86 -1.91 9.54 -14.90
N THR A 87 -2.93 8.96 -14.26
CA THR A 87 -4.31 9.45 -14.40
C THR A 87 -4.51 10.78 -13.70
N GLY A 88 -3.82 11.03 -12.58
CA GLY A 88 -3.84 12.34 -11.91
C GLY A 88 -3.28 13.44 -12.80
N CYS A 89 -2.13 13.19 -13.46
CA CYS A 89 -1.58 14.13 -14.44
C CYS A 89 -2.52 14.33 -15.64
N ALA A 90 -3.11 13.25 -16.16
CA ALA A 90 -4.05 13.33 -17.27
C ALA A 90 -5.27 14.20 -16.90
N GLN A 91 -5.87 13.99 -15.73
CA GLN A 91 -7.00 14.80 -15.27
C GLN A 91 -6.68 16.30 -15.24
N SER A 92 -5.46 16.67 -14.86
CA SER A 92 -5.04 18.08 -14.83
C SER A 92 -4.88 18.71 -16.22
N ILE A 93 -4.31 18.01 -17.19
CA ILE A 93 -3.96 18.61 -18.49
C ILE A 93 -5.07 18.51 -19.55
N MET A 94 -5.93 17.50 -19.46
CA MET A 94 -6.92 17.19 -20.50
C MET A 94 -7.92 18.32 -20.80
N PRO A 95 -8.42 19.09 -19.81
CA PRO A 95 -9.28 20.24 -20.09
C PRO A 95 -8.61 21.31 -20.97
N HIS A 96 -7.28 21.43 -20.92
CA HIS A 96 -6.53 22.43 -21.69
C HIS A 96 -6.18 21.96 -23.11
N VAL A 97 -6.07 20.65 -23.32
CA VAL A 97 -5.70 20.08 -24.63
C VAL A 97 -6.94 19.75 -25.45
N PHE A 98 -7.97 19.18 -24.82
CA PHE A 98 -9.17 18.69 -25.50
C PHE A 98 -10.44 19.47 -25.17
N GLY A 99 -10.39 20.44 -24.26
CA GLY A 99 -11.57 21.21 -23.84
C GLY A 99 -12.57 20.43 -22.98
N VAL A 100 -12.25 19.19 -22.59
CA VAL A 100 -13.13 18.29 -21.83
C VAL A 100 -12.38 17.59 -20.70
N ASN A 101 -13.11 17.20 -19.66
CA ASN A 101 -12.54 16.49 -18.51
C ASN A 101 -12.10 15.07 -18.88
N PHE A 102 -10.97 14.60 -18.34
CA PHE A 102 -10.43 13.27 -18.63
C PHE A 102 -11.40 12.13 -18.32
N LEU A 103 -12.06 12.19 -17.16
CA LEU A 103 -13.02 11.14 -16.76
C LEU A 103 -14.27 11.17 -17.65
N GLN A 104 -14.73 12.35 -18.05
CA GLN A 104 -15.87 12.49 -18.96
C GLN A 104 -15.54 11.85 -20.31
N LEU A 105 -14.38 12.18 -20.89
CA LEU A 105 -13.92 11.59 -22.15
C LEU A 105 -13.84 10.06 -22.09
N LEU A 106 -13.36 9.48 -20.98
CA LEU A 106 -13.22 8.03 -20.85
C LEU A 106 -14.55 7.30 -20.63
N TYR A 107 -15.51 7.90 -19.92
CA TYR A 107 -16.75 7.23 -19.54
C TYR A 107 -17.94 7.55 -20.47
N GLU A 108 -17.87 8.59 -21.31
CA GLU A 108 -18.91 8.86 -22.33
C GLU A 108 -18.78 7.94 -23.57
N HIS A 109 -17.66 7.24 -23.73
CA HIS A 109 -17.37 6.41 -24.90
C HIS A 109 -17.09 4.92 -24.59
N GLN A 110 -17.44 4.48 -23.38
CA GLN A 110 -17.44 3.05 -22.98
C GLN A 110 -18.88 2.52 -22.91
#